data_AF-A0A7Y6Q0Q4-F1
#
_entry.id   AF-A0A7Y6Q0Q4-F1
#
_cell.length_a   1.000
_cell.length_b   1.000
_cell.length_c   1.000
_cell.angle_alpha   90.00
_cell.angle_beta   90.00
_cell.angle_gamma   90.00
#
_symmetry.space_group_name_H-M   'P 1'
#
loop_
_entity.id
_entity.type
_entity.pdbx_description
1 polymer ?
#
loop_
_entity_poly.entity_id
_entity_poly.type
_entity_poly.pdbx_seq_one_letter_code
_entity_poly.pdbx_strand_id
1 'polypeptide(L)'
;MADDEQTCGKGLAEHAVVPRVMGELIAALAENLELHLPTIQTSDPAGRAEHAAYEKLIAEHRTIAAQLAAVATHMTGYRDLAMASHDMARMQDPKRVEAFGRYVKLERELVAVLQASVARDQELMG
;
A
#
# COMPACT_ATOMS: atom_id res chain seq x y z
N MET A 1 31.95 16.77 -5.36
CA MET A 1 30.83 16.18 -4.61
C MET A 1 30.67 14.80 -5.19
N ALA A 2 30.98 13.74 -4.44
CA ALA A 2 30.76 12.39 -4.93
C ALA A 2 29.26 12.23 -5.08
N ASP A 3 28.80 12.16 -6.32
CA ASP A 3 27.43 11.76 -6.65
C ASP A 3 27.22 10.43 -5.94
N ASP A 4 26.33 10.42 -4.97
CA ASP A 4 26.23 9.33 -4.00
C ASP A 4 25.62 8.13 -4.74
N GLU A 5 26.47 7.33 -5.40
CA GLU A 5 26.11 6.34 -6.42
C GLU A 5 24.84 5.57 -6.05
N GLN A 6 23.83 5.64 -6.92
CA GLN A 6 22.54 5.01 -6.70
C GLN A 6 22.73 3.49 -6.68
N THR A 7 22.47 2.86 -5.54
CA THR A 7 22.52 1.40 -5.38
C THR A 7 21.12 0.80 -5.39
N CYS A 8 21.02 -0.52 -5.58
CA CYS A 8 19.74 -1.22 -5.41
C CYS A 8 19.20 -1.08 -3.98
N GLY A 9 20.07 -1.03 -2.96
CA GLY A 9 19.68 -0.80 -1.56
C GLY A 9 19.03 0.56 -1.34
N LYS A 10 19.67 1.63 -1.83
CA LYS A 10 19.10 2.99 -1.82
C LYS A 10 17.75 3.04 -2.55
N GLY A 11 17.67 2.40 -3.73
CA GLY A 11 16.43 2.29 -4.49
C GLY A 11 15.30 1.58 -3.72
N LEU A 12 15.59 0.47 -3.05
CA LEU A 12 14.59 -0.21 -2.19
C LEU A 12 14.09 0.72 -1.08
N ALA A 13 14.98 1.43 -0.40
CA ALA A 13 14.62 2.35 0.67
C ALA A 13 13.77 3.54 0.17
N GLU A 14 14.10 4.11 -0.98
CA GLU A 14 13.32 5.18 -1.61
C GLU A 14 11.90 4.71 -1.97
N HIS A 15 11.77 3.51 -2.53
CA HIS A 15 10.48 2.94 -2.92
C HIS A 15 9.67 2.38 -1.73
N ALA A 16 10.23 2.35 -0.51
CA ALA A 16 9.51 1.91 0.70
C ALA A 16 8.33 2.81 1.06
N VAL A 17 8.31 4.06 0.56
CA VAL A 17 7.22 5.02 0.79
C VAL A 17 5.87 4.51 0.32
N VAL A 18 5.83 3.76 -0.80
CA VAL A 18 4.58 3.26 -1.39
C VAL A 18 3.88 2.24 -0.48
N PRO A 19 4.51 1.12 -0.08
CA PRO A 19 3.88 0.20 0.87
C PRO A 19 3.60 0.85 2.23
N ARG A 20 4.43 1.80 2.70
CA ARG A 20 4.16 2.53 3.95
C ARG A 20 2.83 3.28 3.89
N VAL A 21 2.65 4.15 2.89
CA VAL A 21 1.44 4.97 2.76
C VAL A 21 0.21 4.11 2.49
N MET A 22 0.35 3.05 1.67
CA MET A 22 -0.76 2.10 1.48
C MET A 22 -1.15 1.41 2.79
N GLY A 23 -0.18 1.01 3.62
CA GLY A 23 -0.44 0.41 4.92
C GLY A 23 -1.18 1.37 5.86
N GLU A 24 -0.75 2.63 5.93
CA GLU A 24 -1.40 3.69 6.71
C GLU A 24 -2.84 3.94 6.25
N LEU A 25 -3.08 4.04 4.94
CA LEU A 25 -4.41 4.22 4.37
C LEU A 25 -5.36 3.06 4.72
N ILE A 26 -4.89 1.82 4.58
CA ILE A 26 -5.70 0.63 4.89
C ILE A 26 -5.96 0.50 6.40
N ALA A 27 -5.00 0.89 7.25
CA ALA A 27 -5.21 0.94 8.69
C ALA A 27 -6.29 1.97 9.06
N ALA A 28 -6.27 3.16 8.45
CA ALA A 28 -7.29 4.19 8.67
C ALA A 28 -8.69 3.75 8.22
N LEU A 29 -8.79 2.99 7.11
CA LEU A 29 -10.06 2.37 6.71
C LEU A 29 -10.58 1.38 7.76
N ALA A 30 -9.71 0.53 8.30
CA ALA A 30 -10.10 -0.41 9.35
C ALA A 30 -10.58 0.32 10.61
N GLU A 31 -9.91 1.41 11.00
CA GLU A 31 -10.32 2.27 12.12
C GLU A 31 -11.71 2.88 11.86
N ASN A 32 -11.97 3.38 10.65
CA ASN A 32 -13.28 3.92 10.30
C ASN A 32 -14.39 2.87 10.43
N LEU A 33 -14.16 1.64 9.95
CA LEU A 33 -15.11 0.53 10.11
C LEU A 33 -15.31 0.13 11.56
N GLU A 34 -14.25 0.14 12.37
CA GLU A 34 -14.31 -0.19 13.79
C GLU A 34 -15.11 0.86 14.57
N LEU A 35 -14.96 2.15 14.25
CA LEU A 35 -15.75 3.23 14.81
C LEU A 35 -17.20 3.23 14.30
N HIS A 36 -17.44 2.67 13.11
CA HIS A 36 -18.79 2.44 12.60
C HIS A 36 -19.48 1.32 13.37
N LEU A 37 -18.79 0.23 13.70
CA LEU A 37 -19.39 -0.99 14.27
C LEU A 37 -20.43 -0.74 15.40
N PRO A 38 -20.18 0.13 16.40
CA PRO A 38 -21.11 0.41 17.49
C PRO A 38 -22.40 1.15 17.07
N THR A 39 -22.46 1.72 15.86
CA THR A 39 -23.66 2.41 15.36
C THR A 39 -24.71 1.43 14.82
N ILE A 40 -24.32 0.18 14.55
CA ILE A 40 -25.15 -0.83 13.91
C ILE A 40 -26.08 -1.50 14.94
N GLN A 41 -27.39 -1.49 14.65
CA GLN A 41 -28.40 -2.16 15.48
C GLN A 41 -28.41 -3.66 15.21
N THR A 42 -27.93 -4.48 16.14
CA THR A 42 -27.87 -5.95 15.98
C THR A 42 -29.17 -6.66 16.36
N SER A 43 -30.23 -5.92 16.72
CA SER A 43 -31.55 -6.49 17.01
C SER A 43 -32.23 -7.06 15.77
N ASP A 44 -32.02 -6.48 14.59
CA ASP A 44 -32.56 -7.01 13.33
C ASP A 44 -31.54 -7.89 12.57
N PRO A 45 -32.00 -8.79 11.68
CA PRO A 45 -31.11 -9.67 10.93
C PRO A 45 -30.12 -8.96 9.99
N ALA A 46 -30.48 -7.79 9.44
CA ALA A 46 -29.63 -7.07 8.51
C ALA A 46 -28.45 -6.43 9.25
N GLY A 47 -28.70 -5.80 10.40
CA GLY A 47 -27.62 -5.24 11.24
C GLY A 47 -26.66 -6.31 11.76
N ARG A 48 -27.14 -7.52 12.07
CA ARG A 48 -26.22 -8.64 12.40
C ARG A 48 -25.34 -9.04 11.22
N ALA A 49 -25.89 -9.06 10.01
CA ALA A 49 -25.13 -9.39 8.81
C ALA A 49 -24.08 -8.31 8.50
N GLU A 50 -24.44 -7.03 8.64
CA GLU A 50 -23.51 -5.90 8.45
C GLU A 50 -22.40 -5.92 9.50
N HIS A 51 -22.74 -6.09 10.77
CA HIS A 51 -21.76 -6.18 11.86
C HIS A 51 -20.74 -7.29 11.61
N ALA A 52 -21.20 -8.50 11.28
CA ALA A 52 -20.32 -9.63 10.98
C ALA A 52 -19.43 -9.38 9.75
N ALA A 53 -19.95 -8.67 8.73
CA ALA A 53 -19.17 -8.30 7.57
C ALA A 53 -18.05 -7.30 7.93
N TYR A 54 -18.35 -6.28 8.73
CA TYR A 54 -17.35 -5.30 9.15
C TYR A 54 -16.30 -5.90 10.08
N GLU A 55 -16.67 -6.76 11.03
CA GLU A 55 -15.70 -7.46 11.87
C GLU A 55 -14.68 -8.25 11.03
N LYS A 56 -15.16 -8.96 10.01
CA LYS A 56 -14.29 -9.68 9.08
C LYS A 56 -13.37 -8.73 8.31
N LEU A 57 -13.92 -7.64 7.74
CA LEU A 57 -13.15 -6.68 6.96
C LEU A 57 -12.11 -5.93 7.80
N ILE A 58 -12.43 -5.57 9.05
CA ILE A 58 -11.49 -4.95 9.99
C ILE A 58 -10.28 -5.86 10.20
N ALA A 59 -10.51 -7.15 10.46
CA ALA A 59 -9.43 -8.12 10.67
C ALA A 59 -8.56 -8.31 9.41
N GLU A 60 -9.17 -8.39 8.23
CA GLU A 60 -8.47 -8.50 6.94
C GLU A 60 -7.63 -7.25 6.65
N HIS A 61 -8.21 -6.06 6.79
CA HIS A 61 -7.52 -4.79 6.56
C HIS A 61 -6.37 -4.59 7.55
N ARG A 62 -6.54 -4.88 8.84
CA ARG A 62 -5.44 -4.81 9.82
C ARG A 62 -4.29 -5.75 9.46
N THR A 63 -4.59 -6.96 8.99
CA THR A 63 -3.58 -7.92 8.55
C THR A 63 -2.80 -7.38 7.36
N ILE A 64 -3.51 -6.84 6.35
CA ILE A 64 -2.89 -6.26 5.15
C ILE A 64 -2.02 -5.04 5.51
N ALA A 65 -2.54 -4.13 6.34
CA ALA A 65 -1.82 -2.95 6.78
C ALA A 65 -0.52 -3.31 7.52
N ALA A 66 -0.58 -4.28 8.43
CA ALA A 66 0.59 -4.76 9.15
C ALA A 66 1.66 -5.35 8.22
N GLN A 67 1.25 -6.14 7.22
CA GLN A 67 2.18 -6.70 6.24
C GLN A 67 2.83 -5.61 5.38
N LEU A 68 2.07 -4.62 4.93
CA LEU A 68 2.58 -3.48 4.16
C LEU A 68 3.59 -2.66 4.98
N ALA A 69 3.29 -2.38 6.25
CA ALA A 69 4.20 -1.68 7.16
C ALA A 69 5.50 -2.48 7.41
N ALA A 70 5.40 -3.80 7.57
CA ALA A 70 6.57 -4.67 7.73
C ALA A 70 7.45 -4.67 6.48
N VAL A 71 6.85 -4.77 5.28
CA VAL A 71 7.60 -4.70 4.01
C VAL A 71 8.28 -3.34 3.86
N ALA A 72 7.59 -2.24 4.14
CA ALA A 72 8.18 -0.91 4.11
C ALA A 72 9.38 -0.77 5.07
N THR A 73 9.26 -1.35 6.27
CA THR A 73 10.36 -1.39 7.26
C THR A 73 11.55 -2.17 6.73
N HIS A 74 11.33 -3.36 6.16
CA HIS A 74 12.40 -4.16 5.56
C HIS A 74 13.07 -3.41 4.39
N MET A 75 12.28 -2.83 3.47
CA MET A 75 12.79 -2.07 2.33
C MET A 75 13.66 -0.88 2.77
N THR A 76 13.20 -0.14 3.79
CA THR A 76 13.98 0.95 4.39
C THR A 76 15.28 0.43 5.01
N GLY A 77 15.23 -0.70 5.71
CA GLY A 77 16.39 -1.34 6.33
C GLY A 77 17.45 -1.83 5.33
N TYR A 78 17.10 -2.02 4.07
CA TYR A 78 18.05 -2.41 3.00
C TYR A 78 18.78 -1.21 2.37
N ARG A 79 18.62 0.02 2.87
CA ARG A 79 19.26 1.23 2.33
C ARG A 79 20.76 1.06 2.09
N ASP A 80 21.46 0.45 3.05
CA ASP A 80 22.91 0.30 3.03
C ASP A 80 23.37 -1.06 2.44
N LEU A 81 22.47 -1.76 1.74
CA LEU A 81 22.79 -3.01 1.07
C LEU A 81 23.84 -2.77 -0.04
N ALA A 82 24.94 -3.50 0.04
CA ALA A 82 26.01 -3.44 -0.96
C ALA A 82 25.50 -3.86 -2.35
N MET A 83 25.94 -3.15 -3.39
CA MET A 83 25.60 -3.50 -4.77
C MET A 83 26.32 -4.79 -5.17
N ALA A 84 25.54 -5.82 -5.49
CA ALA A 84 26.06 -7.05 -6.06
C ALA A 84 26.39 -6.88 -7.55
N SER A 85 27.26 -7.74 -8.08
CA SER A 85 27.49 -7.84 -9.53
C SER A 85 26.20 -8.25 -10.24
N HIS A 86 25.83 -7.49 -11.28
CA HIS A 86 24.67 -7.78 -12.12
C HIS A 86 25.11 -8.29 -13.50
N ASP A 87 24.37 -9.26 -14.05
CA ASP A 87 24.44 -9.60 -15.46
C ASP A 87 23.72 -8.52 -16.27
N MET A 88 24.50 -7.62 -16.86
CA MET A 88 23.94 -6.43 -17.53
C MET A 88 23.11 -6.79 -18.77
N ALA A 89 23.39 -7.90 -19.44
CA ALA A 89 22.59 -8.34 -20.58
C ALA A 89 21.18 -8.77 -20.13
N ARG A 90 21.09 -9.50 -19.00
CA ARG A 90 19.79 -9.83 -18.39
C ARG A 90 19.10 -8.63 -17.74
N MET A 91 19.86 -7.68 -17.20
CA MET A 91 19.28 -6.46 -16.62
C MET A 91 18.57 -5.58 -17.67
N GLN A 92 18.98 -5.69 -18.93
CA GLN A 92 18.39 -5.02 -20.08
C GLN A 92 17.38 -5.88 -20.85
N ASP A 93 17.02 -7.07 -20.33
CA ASP A 93 16.01 -7.92 -20.96
C ASP A 93 14.70 -7.13 -21.15
N PRO A 94 14.16 -7.08 -22.39
CA PRO A 94 12.91 -6.39 -22.68
C PRO A 94 11.75 -6.77 -21.74
N LYS A 95 11.69 -8.03 -21.29
CA LYS A 95 10.65 -8.50 -20.35
C LYS A 95 10.74 -7.81 -18.99
N ARG A 96 11.96 -7.53 -18.51
CA ARG A 96 12.18 -6.79 -17.26
C ARG A 96 11.71 -5.34 -17.42
N VAL A 97 12.05 -4.71 -18.54
CA VAL A 97 11.63 -3.33 -18.85
C VAL A 97 10.11 -3.24 -18.97
N GLU A 98 9.48 -4.20 -19.66
CA GLU A 98 8.03 -4.30 -19.79
C GLU A 98 7.33 -4.46 -18.43
N ALA A 99 7.83 -5.34 -17.57
CA ALA A 99 7.29 -5.54 -16.22
C ALA A 99 7.34 -4.26 -15.39
N PHE A 100 8.46 -3.52 -15.45
CA PHE A 100 8.57 -2.22 -14.77
C PHE A 100 7.65 -1.17 -15.39
N GLY A 101 7.52 -1.15 -16.72
CA GLY A 101 6.58 -0.27 -17.43
C GLY A 101 5.12 -0.52 -17.01
N ARG A 102 4.73 -1.78 -16.83
CA ARG A 102 3.40 -2.14 -16.29
C ARG A 102 3.22 -1.67 -14.85
N TYR A 103 4.23 -1.82 -13.99
CA TYR A 103 4.19 -1.33 -12.61
C TYR A 103 3.95 0.19 -12.59
N VAL A 104 4.74 0.96 -13.33
CA VAL A 104 4.60 2.43 -13.41
C VAL A 104 3.23 2.84 -13.99
N LYS A 105 2.65 2.04 -14.90
CA LYS A 105 1.28 2.26 -15.39
C LYS A 105 0.26 2.10 -14.27
N LEU A 106 0.37 1.05 -13.46
CA LEU A 106 -0.53 0.80 -12.33
C LEU A 106 -0.41 1.87 -11.25
N GLU A 107 0.78 2.44 -11.02
CA GLU A 107 0.93 3.58 -10.11
C GLU A 107 0.10 4.78 -10.56
N ARG A 108 0.12 5.11 -11.87
CA ARG A 108 -0.72 6.20 -12.41
C ARG A 108 -2.22 5.90 -12.32
N GLU A 109 -2.61 4.66 -12.61
CA GLU A 109 -4.00 4.23 -12.48
C GLU A 109 -4.47 4.34 -11.02
N LEU A 110 -3.62 3.95 -10.05
CA LEU A 110 -3.90 4.09 -8.63
C LEU A 110 -4.07 5.56 -8.22
N VAL A 111 -3.21 6.47 -8.71
CA VAL A 111 -3.37 7.91 -8.45
C VAL A 111 -4.74 8.40 -8.90
N ALA A 112 -5.18 8.03 -10.11
CA ALA A 112 -6.49 8.45 -10.62
C ALA A 112 -7.64 7.89 -9.76
N VAL A 113 -7.53 6.62 -9.33
CA VAL A 113 -8.52 6.00 -8.44
C VAL A 113 -8.61 6.72 -7.09
N LEU A 114 -7.46 7.03 -6.48
CA LEU A 114 -7.40 7.72 -5.19
C LEU A 114 -7.93 9.15 -5.29
N GLN A 115 -7.60 9.89 -6.35
CA GLN A 115 -8.14 11.23 -6.60
C GLN A 115 -9.68 11.20 -6.69
N ALA A 116 -10.24 10.24 -7.43
CA ALA A 116 -11.68 10.08 -7.54
C ALA A 116 -12.32 9.62 -6.22
N SER A 117 -11.64 8.80 -5.42
CA SER A 117 -12.14 8.40 -4.09
C SER A 117 -12.19 9.59 -3.14
N VAL A 118 -11.10 10.33 -3.02
CA VAL A 118 -11.01 11.50 -2.15
C VAL A 118 -12.11 12.51 -2.46
N ALA A 119 -12.39 12.77 -3.74
CA ALA A 119 -13.48 13.67 -4.13
C ALA A 119 -14.84 13.18 -3.61
N ARG A 120 -15.17 11.89 -3.77
CA ARG A 120 -16.43 11.31 -3.24
C ARG A 120 -16.47 11.32 -1.71
N ASP A 121 -15.36 10.97 -1.06
CA ASP A 121 -15.30 10.86 0.39
C ASP A 121 -15.41 12.25 1.04
N GLN A 122 -14.89 13.30 0.38
CA GLN A 122 -15.05 14.69 0.81
C GLN A 122 -16.50 15.18 0.71
N GLU A 123 -17.26 14.77 -0.32
CA GLU A 123 -18.69 15.08 -0.42
C GLU A 123 -19.49 14.51 0.77
N LEU A 124 -19.05 13.38 1.34
CA LEU A 124 -19.67 12.79 2.53
C LEU A 124 -19.35 13.54 3.82
N MET A 125 -18.30 14.36 3.83
CA MET A 125 -17.88 15.14 5.01
C MET A 125 -18.59 16.49 5.15
N GLY A 126 -19.25 16.99 4.09
CA GLY A 126 -19.92 18.29 4.06
C GLY A 126 -19.02 19.43 3.62
#